data_AF-A0A286UKG8-F1
#
_entry.id   AF-A0A286UKG8-F1
#
_cell.length_a   1.000
_cell.length_b   1.000
_cell.length_c   1.000
_cell.angle_alpha   90.00
_cell.angle_beta   90.00
_cell.angle_gamma   90.00
#
_symmetry.space_group_name_H-M   'P 1'
#
loop_
_entity.id
_entity.type
_entity.pdbx_description
1 polymer ?
#
loop_
_entity_poly.entity_id
_entity_poly.type
_entity_poly.pdbx_seq_one_letter_code
_entity_poly.pdbx_strand_id
1 'polypeptide(L)'
;MNLARTFARQNHNLVLTARARSPASSPLFFQPRRFFSNRSPSATSVATLHPLTARSPPFLLSGRHIIKRFATSTTPHSTTVDPAETEANEFLERGTQRLEEGDIEGAKELYRRSVDIRRDAGALFNLGVTHYHLKEFDDAINAWKESIQLQPNSADAHTNLASAYIISPLSRPDLALHHLRIASSLAPDDPEIAFNLAAVLEACGRLEEALVQYKRSKENGVDRAEVHIRNVSAKILGQKMKEAGESK
;
A
#
# COMPACT_ATOMS: atom_id res chain seq x y z
N MET A 1 -15.13 5.68 -28.92
CA MET A 1 -14.48 4.34 -29.04
C MET A 1 -12.94 4.36 -29.03
N ASN A 2 -12.23 5.47 -28.74
CA ASN A 2 -10.76 5.52 -28.81
C ASN A 2 -10.01 6.04 -27.56
N LEU A 3 -10.67 6.56 -26.51
CA LEU A 3 -9.95 7.03 -25.31
C LEU A 3 -9.11 5.93 -24.63
N ALA A 4 -9.67 4.72 -24.49
CA ALA A 4 -9.00 3.60 -23.83
C ALA A 4 -7.74 3.12 -24.59
N ARG A 5 -7.76 3.15 -25.93
CA ARG A 5 -6.62 2.73 -26.76
C ARG A 5 -5.50 3.78 -26.78
N THR A 6 -5.83 5.06 -26.73
CA THR A 6 -4.84 6.14 -26.65
C THR A 6 -4.18 6.17 -25.27
N PHE A 7 -4.94 5.91 -24.19
CA PHE A 7 -4.41 5.77 -22.84
C PHE A 7 -3.44 4.59 -22.74
N ALA A 8 -3.82 3.40 -23.23
CA ALA A 8 -2.94 2.22 -23.21
C ALA A 8 -1.63 2.40 -24.01
N ARG A 9 -1.66 3.14 -25.13
CA ARG A 9 -0.47 3.34 -26.00
C ARG A 9 0.48 4.42 -25.49
N GLN A 10 -0.03 5.49 -24.86
CA GLN A 10 0.81 6.55 -24.30
C GLN A 10 1.30 6.22 -22.87
N ASN A 11 0.58 5.34 -22.16
CA ASN A 11 0.82 5.06 -20.73
C ASN A 11 1.39 3.67 -20.44
N HIS A 12 1.84 2.94 -21.48
CA HIS A 12 2.65 1.73 -21.26
C HIS A 12 3.93 2.01 -20.44
N ASN A 13 4.31 3.28 -20.27
CA ASN A 13 5.40 3.77 -19.42
C ASN A 13 4.97 4.40 -18.07
N LEU A 14 3.67 4.47 -17.76
CA LEU A 14 3.17 5.16 -16.56
C LEU A 14 3.18 4.30 -15.30
N VAL A 15 3.41 2.99 -15.44
CA VAL A 15 3.59 2.05 -14.33
C VAL A 15 5.01 1.42 -14.37
N LEU A 16 5.88 1.93 -15.24
CA LEU A 16 7.27 1.44 -15.41
C LEU A 16 8.32 2.54 -15.15
N THR A 17 8.01 3.56 -14.34
CA THR A 17 9.03 4.47 -13.79
C THR A 17 9.82 3.81 -12.66
N ALA A 18 10.47 2.70 -12.98
CA ALA A 18 11.74 2.29 -12.38
C ALA A 18 12.78 2.36 -13.52
N ARG A 19 13.34 3.55 -13.75
CA ARG A 19 14.31 3.76 -14.83
C ARG A 19 15.63 3.08 -14.45
N ALA A 20 15.87 1.92 -15.08
CA ALA A 20 17.17 1.29 -15.14
C ALA A 20 18.22 2.24 -15.78
N ARG A 21 19.29 2.54 -15.04
CA ARG A 21 20.63 2.86 -15.57
C ARG A 21 21.71 2.41 -14.57
N SER A 22 22.62 1.59 -15.08
CA SER A 22 23.91 1.08 -14.53
C SER A 22 23.88 -0.14 -13.58
N PRO A 23 24.77 -1.14 -13.81
CA PRO A 23 24.73 -2.44 -13.13
C PRO A 23 25.69 -2.44 -11.94
N ALA A 24 25.15 -2.34 -10.73
CA ALA A 24 25.74 -2.76 -9.44
C ALA A 24 25.06 -1.98 -8.31
N SER A 25 23.76 -2.19 -8.09
CA SER A 25 23.04 -1.78 -6.89
C SER A 25 21.67 -2.47 -6.92
N SER A 26 21.36 -3.19 -5.85
CA SER A 26 20.16 -4.02 -5.65
C SER A 26 18.84 -3.29 -5.98
N PRO A 27 17.79 -3.97 -6.46
CA PRO A 27 16.52 -3.33 -6.78
C PRO A 27 15.85 -2.84 -5.50
N LEU A 28 15.65 -1.52 -5.39
CA LEU A 28 14.76 -0.92 -4.40
C LEU A 28 13.32 -1.21 -4.82
N PHE A 29 12.84 -2.38 -4.43
CA PHE A 29 11.42 -2.67 -4.34
C PHE A 29 10.74 -1.67 -3.40
N PHE A 30 9.49 -1.37 -3.72
CA PHE A 30 8.58 -0.53 -2.95
C PHE A 30 8.45 -1.11 -1.54
N GLN A 31 9.31 -0.70 -0.60
CA GLN A 31 9.14 -1.10 0.79
C GLN A 31 7.87 -0.42 1.31
N PRO A 32 6.89 -1.17 1.85
CA PRO A 32 5.82 -0.54 2.60
C PRO A 32 6.50 0.23 3.74
N ARG A 33 6.18 1.54 3.87
CA ARG A 33 6.55 2.30 5.07
C ARG A 33 6.07 1.48 6.26
N ARG A 34 7.02 0.92 7.02
CA ARG A 34 6.72 0.18 8.25
C ARG A 34 5.82 1.07 9.11
N PHE A 35 4.57 0.65 9.31
CA PHE A 35 3.74 1.21 10.35
C PHE A 35 4.43 0.90 11.68
N PHE A 36 5.09 1.91 12.26
CA PHE A 36 5.63 1.82 13.60
C PHE A 36 4.48 1.67 14.59
N SER A 37 4.20 0.43 15.00
CA SER A 37 3.46 0.15 16.23
C SER A 37 4.27 0.68 17.41
N ASN A 38 3.78 1.74 18.02
CA ASN A 38 4.35 2.40 19.18
C ASN A 38 4.26 1.45 20.40
N ARG A 39 5.34 0.72 20.73
CA ARG A 39 5.48 -0.01 22.00
C ARG A 39 6.56 0.68 22.85
N SER A 40 6.13 1.27 23.94
CA SER A 40 6.95 1.82 25.02
C SER A 40 7.76 0.73 25.74
N PRO A 41 9.02 0.98 26.14
CA PRO A 41 9.81 0.04 26.92
C PRO A 41 9.59 0.29 28.42
N SER A 42 9.03 -0.69 29.14
CA SER A 42 9.05 -0.68 30.61
C SER A 42 10.27 -1.44 31.11
N ALA A 43 11.04 -0.74 31.95
CA ALA A 43 12.40 -1.04 32.33
C ALA A 43 12.55 -2.21 33.31
N THR A 44 13.70 -2.86 33.15
CA THR A 44 14.38 -3.80 34.01
C THR A 44 14.56 -3.28 35.45
N SER A 45 14.27 -4.11 36.45
CA SER A 45 14.91 -4.01 37.77
C SER A 45 15.06 -5.41 38.35
N VAL A 46 16.27 -5.96 38.23
CA VAL A 46 16.67 -7.23 38.83
C VAL A 46 17.32 -6.88 40.16
N ALA A 47 16.61 -7.10 41.27
CA ALA A 47 17.16 -6.97 42.62
C ALA A 47 17.84 -8.28 43.02
N THR A 48 19.16 -8.25 43.06
CA THR A 48 20.06 -9.27 43.61
C THR A 48 19.91 -9.31 45.13
N LEU A 49 19.54 -10.45 45.72
CA LEU A 49 19.62 -10.69 47.16
C LEU A 49 20.38 -11.99 47.45
N HIS A 50 21.44 -11.86 48.24
CA HIS A 50 22.30 -12.93 48.76
C HIS A 50 21.54 -13.89 49.70
N PRO A 51 21.98 -15.16 49.82
CA PRO A 51 21.39 -16.10 50.77
C PRO A 51 21.99 -15.93 52.17
N LEU A 52 21.12 -15.77 53.18
CA LEU A 52 21.48 -15.92 54.59
C LEU A 52 21.30 -17.38 55.02
N THR A 53 22.37 -17.91 55.61
CA THR A 53 22.45 -19.20 56.29
C THR A 53 21.67 -19.18 57.60
N ALA A 54 20.84 -20.19 57.88
CA ALA A 54 20.57 -20.66 59.25
C ALA A 54 19.71 -21.95 59.30
N ARG A 55 20.39 -23.05 59.68
CA ARG A 55 20.07 -23.93 60.82
C ARG A 55 18.71 -24.68 60.83
N SER A 56 18.79 -25.97 60.52
CA SER A 56 17.84 -27.03 60.86
C SER A 56 17.78 -27.31 62.37
N PRO A 57 16.65 -27.81 62.88
CA PRO A 57 16.66 -28.87 63.88
C PRO A 57 15.85 -30.10 63.42
N PRO A 58 16.13 -31.30 63.97
CA PRO A 58 15.47 -32.53 63.56
C PRO A 58 14.27 -32.82 64.47
N PHE A 59 13.12 -33.25 63.93
CA PHE A 59 12.16 -34.08 64.69
C PHE A 59 11.33 -34.96 63.75
N LEU A 60 11.08 -36.18 64.22
CA LEU A 60 10.57 -37.34 63.53
C LEU A 60 9.03 -37.36 63.39
N LEU A 61 8.61 -38.04 62.32
CA LEU A 61 7.31 -38.64 61.96
C LEU A 61 6.08 -38.38 62.85
N SER A 62 5.00 -37.90 62.24
CA SER A 62 3.71 -38.60 62.12
C SER A 62 2.63 -37.68 61.53
N GLY A 63 1.81 -38.20 60.61
CA GLY A 63 0.55 -37.56 60.23
C GLY A 63 0.49 -37.02 58.80
N ARG A 64 -0.38 -37.62 57.98
CA ARG A 64 -0.71 -37.20 56.61
C ARG A 64 -1.04 -35.70 56.56
N HIS A 65 -0.21 -34.93 55.87
CA HIS A 65 -0.57 -33.61 55.37
C HIS A 65 -0.53 -33.63 53.86
N ILE A 66 -1.72 -33.50 53.26
CA ILE A 66 -1.89 -33.24 51.84
C ILE A 66 -1.34 -31.82 51.62
N ILE A 67 -0.05 -31.72 51.29
CA ILE A 67 0.53 -30.48 50.81
C ILE A 67 -0.13 -30.21 49.46
N LYS A 68 -1.11 -29.31 49.43
CA LYS A 68 -1.58 -28.70 48.18
C LYS A 68 -0.39 -27.95 47.58
N ARG A 69 0.40 -28.63 46.75
CA ARG A 69 1.36 -27.99 45.87
C ARG A 69 0.53 -27.20 44.86
N PHE A 70 0.37 -25.91 45.08
CA PHE A 70 -0.08 -25.03 44.02
C PHE A 70 0.95 -25.14 42.90
N ALA A 71 0.51 -25.58 41.72
CA ALA A 71 1.33 -25.50 40.54
C ALA A 71 1.62 -24.01 40.31
N THR A 72 2.80 -23.53 40.69
CA THR A 72 3.30 -22.26 40.20
C THR A 72 3.55 -22.48 38.73
N SER A 73 2.61 -22.04 37.88
CA SER A 73 2.76 -22.10 36.43
C SER A 73 4.03 -21.35 36.07
N THR A 74 5.09 -22.08 35.74
CA THR A 74 6.32 -21.53 35.17
C THR A 74 6.19 -21.34 33.67
N THR A 75 4.97 -21.12 33.15
CA THR A 75 4.78 -20.71 31.76
C THR A 75 5.53 -19.39 31.55
N PRO A 76 6.63 -19.39 30.77
CA PRO A 76 7.25 -18.14 30.38
C PRO A 76 6.22 -17.38 29.53
N HIS A 77 5.98 -16.14 29.91
CA HIS A 77 5.18 -15.10 29.23
C HIS A 77 4.34 -15.61 28.05
N SER A 78 3.02 -15.77 28.26
CA SER A 78 2.04 -15.81 27.18
C SER A 78 2.27 -14.56 26.32
N THR A 79 2.85 -14.73 25.13
CA THR A 79 2.93 -13.65 24.17
C THR A 79 1.50 -13.29 23.81
N THR A 80 1.12 -12.06 24.11
CA THR A 80 -0.24 -11.50 23.98
C THR A 80 -0.72 -11.34 22.53
N VAL A 81 -0.11 -12.05 21.58
CA VAL A 81 -0.41 -11.92 20.16
C VAL A 81 -1.37 -13.04 19.78
N ASP A 82 -2.46 -12.67 19.11
CA ASP A 82 -3.45 -13.62 18.62
C ASP A 82 -2.76 -14.59 17.64
N PRO A 83 -2.84 -15.92 17.84
CA PRO A 83 -2.28 -16.89 16.90
C PRO A 83 -2.78 -16.69 15.47
N ALA A 84 -4.04 -16.29 15.28
CA ALA A 84 -4.61 -16.02 13.96
C ALA A 84 -4.01 -14.76 13.32
N GLU A 85 -3.73 -13.73 14.11
CA GLU A 85 -3.03 -12.54 13.64
C GLU A 85 -1.60 -12.88 13.17
N THR A 86 -0.90 -13.70 13.95
CA THR A 86 0.46 -14.16 13.62
C THR A 86 0.45 -14.96 12.32
N GLU A 87 -0.45 -15.93 12.19
CA GLU A 87 -0.59 -16.74 10.98
C GLU A 87 -0.94 -15.89 9.74
N ALA A 88 -1.89 -14.96 9.85
CA ALA A 88 -2.23 -14.06 8.76
C ALA A 88 -1.04 -13.18 8.32
N ASN A 89 -0.23 -12.72 9.28
CA ASN A 89 0.96 -11.91 8.99
C ASN A 89 2.06 -12.75 8.32
N GLU A 90 2.24 -14.01 8.71
CA GLU A 90 3.18 -14.91 8.03
C GLU A 90 2.81 -15.12 6.55
N PHE A 91 1.52 -15.31 6.26
CA PHE A 91 1.05 -15.40 4.87
C PHE A 91 1.25 -14.09 4.09
N LEU A 92 1.01 -12.95 4.74
CA LEU A 92 1.27 -11.63 4.15
C LEU A 92 2.75 -11.46 3.79
N GLU A 93 3.65 -11.74 4.71
CA GLU A 93 5.10 -11.61 4.52
C GLU A 93 5.61 -12.53 3.41
N ARG A 94 5.19 -13.80 3.41
CA ARG A 94 5.53 -14.75 2.34
C ARG A 94 4.96 -14.32 0.99
N GLY A 95 3.76 -13.75 0.97
CA GLY A 95 3.16 -13.20 -0.25
C GLY A 95 4.00 -12.05 -0.83
N THR A 96 4.51 -11.17 0.04
CA THR A 96 5.42 -10.09 -0.36
C THR A 96 6.73 -10.64 -0.91
N GLN A 97 7.32 -11.64 -0.28
CA GLN A 97 8.51 -12.30 -0.81
C GLN A 97 8.28 -12.90 -2.21
N ARG A 98 7.17 -13.61 -2.43
CA ARG A 98 6.85 -14.16 -3.76
C ARG A 98 6.64 -13.09 -4.82
N LEU A 99 6.03 -11.96 -4.44
CA LEU A 99 5.88 -10.83 -5.35
C LEU A 99 7.24 -10.24 -5.76
N GLU A 100 8.17 -10.13 -4.81
CA GLU A 100 9.55 -9.67 -5.08
C GLU A 100 10.34 -10.64 -5.97
N GLU A 101 10.10 -11.94 -5.83
CA GLU A 101 10.66 -13.00 -6.69
C GLU A 101 10.03 -13.04 -8.09
N GLY A 102 8.94 -12.28 -8.32
CA GLY A 102 8.19 -12.25 -9.57
C GLY A 102 7.18 -13.40 -9.72
N ASP A 103 6.98 -14.22 -8.68
CA ASP A 103 5.94 -15.24 -8.61
C ASP A 103 4.59 -14.60 -8.22
N ILE A 104 3.96 -13.95 -9.20
CA ILE A 104 2.73 -13.18 -9.01
C ILE A 104 1.55 -14.08 -8.61
N GLU A 105 1.46 -15.28 -9.19
CA GLU A 105 0.41 -16.25 -8.85
C GLU A 105 0.60 -16.81 -7.44
N GLY A 106 1.84 -17.14 -7.04
CA GLY A 106 2.13 -17.55 -5.67
C GLY A 106 1.85 -16.46 -4.65
N ALA A 107 2.16 -15.20 -4.97
CA ALA A 107 1.80 -14.05 -4.15
C ALA A 107 0.29 -13.92 -3.99
N LYS A 108 -0.49 -14.11 -5.07
CA LYS A 108 -1.97 -14.07 -5.04
C LYS A 108 -2.54 -15.05 -4.03
N GLU A 109 -2.09 -16.30 -4.08
CA GLU A 109 -2.57 -17.34 -3.16
C GLU A 109 -2.25 -16.99 -1.71
N LEU A 110 -1.02 -16.55 -1.44
CA LEU A 110 -0.58 -16.22 -0.08
C LEU A 110 -1.32 -15.01 0.49
N TYR A 111 -1.51 -13.94 -0.30
CA TYR A 111 -2.31 -12.79 0.14
C TYR A 111 -3.77 -13.16 0.35
N ARG A 112 -4.36 -14.01 -0.50
CA ARG A 112 -5.72 -14.52 -0.29
C ARG A 112 -5.84 -15.27 1.04
N ARG A 113 -4.88 -16.16 1.34
CA ARG A 113 -4.84 -16.88 2.62
C ARG A 113 -4.73 -15.95 3.82
N SER A 114 -3.90 -14.91 3.74
CA SER A 114 -3.80 -13.88 4.77
C SER A 114 -5.17 -13.23 5.04
N VAL A 115 -5.85 -12.79 3.98
CA VAL A 115 -7.18 -12.14 4.05
C VAL A 115 -8.26 -13.09 4.58
N ASP A 116 -8.23 -14.36 4.19
CA ASP A 116 -9.19 -15.39 4.65
C ASP A 116 -9.08 -15.66 6.16
N ILE A 117 -7.85 -15.63 6.70
CA ILE A 117 -7.61 -15.80 8.15
C ILE A 117 -8.00 -14.51 8.89
N ARG A 118 -7.54 -13.37 8.40
CA ARG A 118 -7.82 -12.06 9.00
C ARG A 118 -7.87 -11.00 7.93
N ARG A 119 -9.03 -10.35 7.83
CA ARG A 119 -9.19 -9.18 6.95
C ARG A 119 -8.31 -8.04 7.44
N ASP A 120 -7.35 -7.66 6.60
CA ASP A 120 -6.34 -6.64 6.87
C ASP A 120 -6.22 -5.68 5.68
N ALA A 121 -6.09 -4.38 5.97
CA ALA A 121 -6.03 -3.36 4.92
C ALA A 121 -4.80 -3.52 4.03
N GLY A 122 -3.65 -3.90 4.59
CA GLY A 122 -2.40 -4.11 3.87
C GLY A 122 -2.42 -5.37 3.01
N ALA A 123 -2.97 -6.47 3.54
CA ALA A 123 -3.15 -7.70 2.76
C ALA A 123 -4.10 -7.50 1.57
N LEU A 124 -5.23 -6.81 1.79
CA LEU A 124 -6.17 -6.44 0.71
C LEU A 124 -5.52 -5.49 -0.31
N PHE A 125 -4.73 -4.52 0.15
CA PHE A 125 -4.00 -3.62 -0.74
C PHE A 125 -3.05 -4.38 -1.67
N ASN A 126 -2.24 -5.29 -1.10
CA ASN A 126 -1.30 -6.09 -1.86
C ASN A 126 -1.99 -7.10 -2.77
N LEU A 127 -3.11 -7.69 -2.34
CA LEU A 127 -3.93 -8.54 -3.20
C LEU A 127 -4.45 -7.76 -4.42
N GLY A 128 -4.88 -6.51 -4.24
CA GLY A 128 -5.26 -5.63 -5.33
C GLY A 128 -4.12 -5.34 -6.31
N VAL A 129 -2.91 -5.10 -5.80
CA VAL A 129 -1.69 -4.95 -6.63
C VAL A 129 -1.43 -6.21 -7.45
N THR A 130 -1.52 -7.38 -6.83
CA THR A 130 -1.32 -8.67 -7.51
C THR A 130 -2.35 -8.89 -8.63
N HIS A 131 -3.64 -8.70 -8.36
CA HIS A 131 -4.69 -8.78 -9.38
C HIS A 131 -4.46 -7.80 -10.53
N TYR A 132 -4.02 -6.57 -10.22
CA TYR A 132 -3.70 -5.57 -11.24
C TYR A 132 -2.58 -6.04 -12.18
N HIS A 133 -1.52 -6.65 -11.65
CA HIS A 133 -0.43 -7.20 -12.47
C HIS A 133 -0.88 -8.37 -13.35
N LEU A 134 -1.83 -9.18 -12.87
CA LEU A 134 -2.45 -10.26 -13.61
C LEU A 134 -3.52 -9.78 -14.61
N LYS A 135 -3.80 -8.48 -14.66
CA LYS A 135 -4.86 -7.85 -15.47
C LYS A 135 -6.27 -8.29 -15.08
N GLU A 136 -6.43 -8.80 -13.85
CA GLU A 136 -7.69 -9.14 -13.20
C GLU A 136 -8.28 -7.85 -12.58
N PHE A 137 -8.63 -6.88 -13.43
CA PHE A 137 -8.89 -5.51 -12.98
C PHE A 137 -10.11 -5.36 -12.07
N ASP A 138 -11.16 -6.17 -12.26
CA ASP A 138 -12.35 -6.11 -11.41
C ASP A 138 -12.03 -6.61 -9.98
N ASP A 139 -11.21 -7.65 -9.86
CA ASP A 139 -10.75 -8.16 -8.56
C ASP A 139 -9.81 -7.16 -7.87
N ALA A 140 -8.93 -6.49 -8.64
CA ALA A 140 -8.10 -5.41 -8.13
C ALA A 140 -8.93 -4.25 -7.55
N ILE A 141 -9.98 -3.84 -8.28
CA ILE A 141 -10.92 -2.80 -7.85
C ILE A 141 -11.60 -3.21 -6.53
N ASN A 142 -12.09 -4.45 -6.43
CA ASN A 142 -12.76 -4.92 -5.23
C ASN A 142 -11.81 -4.96 -4.02
N ALA A 143 -10.61 -5.54 -4.19
CA ALA A 143 -9.61 -5.62 -3.13
C ALA A 143 -9.19 -4.22 -2.62
N TRP A 144 -8.96 -3.25 -3.51
CA TRP A 144 -8.63 -1.89 -3.08
C TRP A 144 -9.80 -1.14 -2.45
N LYS A 145 -11.04 -1.36 -2.92
CA LYS A 145 -12.22 -0.79 -2.24
C LYS A 145 -12.35 -1.34 -0.82
N GLU A 146 -12.14 -2.63 -0.62
CA GLU A 146 -12.17 -3.27 0.69
C GLU A 146 -11.02 -2.77 1.58
N SER A 147 -9.82 -2.59 1.03
CA SER A 147 -8.68 -1.97 1.74
C SER A 147 -9.01 -0.55 2.21
N ILE A 148 -9.61 0.29 1.35
CA ILE A 148 -10.04 1.66 1.67
C ILE A 148 -11.14 1.67 2.74
N GLN A 149 -12.04 0.69 2.75
CA GLN A 149 -13.05 0.58 3.81
C GLN A 149 -12.42 0.38 5.20
N LEU A 150 -11.32 -0.37 5.27
CA LEU A 150 -10.59 -0.58 6.52
C LEU A 150 -9.65 0.60 6.85
N GLN A 151 -9.04 1.21 5.83
CA GLN A 151 -8.14 2.34 5.98
C GLN A 151 -8.44 3.46 4.96
N PRO A 152 -9.37 4.37 5.27
CA PRO A 152 -9.83 5.39 4.33
C PRO A 152 -8.78 6.44 3.94
N ASN A 153 -7.74 6.60 4.76
CA ASN A 153 -6.74 7.65 4.59
C ASN A 153 -5.49 7.18 3.82
N SER A 154 -5.60 6.10 3.04
CA SER A 154 -4.50 5.60 2.20
C SER A 154 -4.51 6.27 0.82
N ALA A 155 -3.61 7.24 0.62
CA ALA A 155 -3.45 7.92 -0.68
C ALA A 155 -3.06 6.94 -1.80
N ASP A 156 -2.22 5.94 -1.47
CA ASP A 156 -1.78 4.91 -2.40
C ASP A 156 -2.95 4.02 -2.85
N ALA A 157 -3.81 3.59 -1.92
CA ALA A 157 -4.97 2.76 -2.26
C ALA A 157 -5.94 3.51 -3.17
N HIS A 158 -6.18 4.80 -2.92
CA HIS A 158 -6.97 5.65 -3.80
C HIS A 158 -6.35 5.83 -5.19
N THR A 159 -5.04 6.02 -5.27
CA THR A 159 -4.31 6.20 -6.54
C THR A 159 -4.31 4.93 -7.38
N ASN A 160 -4.11 3.78 -6.74
CA ASN A 160 -4.14 2.47 -7.40
C ASN A 160 -5.55 2.12 -7.88
N LEU A 161 -6.57 2.35 -7.05
CA LEU A 161 -7.97 2.17 -7.43
C LEU A 161 -8.34 3.05 -8.64
N ALA A 162 -7.91 4.30 -8.66
CA ALA A 162 -8.10 5.17 -9.82
C ALA A 162 -7.43 4.62 -11.09
N SER A 163 -6.22 4.09 -10.97
CA SER A 163 -5.49 3.47 -12.08
C SER A 163 -6.25 2.25 -12.63
N ALA A 164 -6.78 1.38 -11.78
CA ALA A 164 -7.62 0.26 -12.21
C ALA A 164 -8.89 0.71 -12.93
N TYR A 165 -9.56 1.76 -12.44
CA TYR A 165 -10.75 2.29 -13.13
C TYR A 165 -10.45 2.79 -14.54
N ILE A 166 -9.25 3.30 -14.80
CA ILE A 166 -8.89 3.76 -16.13
C ILE A 166 -8.54 2.60 -17.06
N ILE A 167 -7.74 1.65 -16.60
CA ILE A 167 -7.22 0.57 -17.44
C ILE A 167 -8.20 -0.60 -17.64
N SER A 168 -9.20 -0.72 -16.77
CA SER A 168 -10.27 -1.72 -16.92
C SER A 168 -10.92 -1.65 -18.31
N PRO A 169 -11.32 -2.79 -18.92
CA PRO A 169 -12.01 -2.81 -20.21
C PRO A 169 -13.21 -1.86 -20.27
N LEU A 170 -13.91 -1.71 -19.15
CA LEU A 170 -14.90 -0.67 -18.94
C LEU A 170 -14.26 0.49 -18.17
N SER A 171 -13.63 1.41 -18.92
CA SER A 171 -12.97 2.58 -18.35
C SER A 171 -13.97 3.52 -17.67
N ARG A 172 -13.68 3.93 -16.42
CA ARG A 172 -14.53 4.79 -15.57
C ARG A 172 -13.74 6.03 -15.08
N PRO A 173 -13.51 7.02 -15.96
CA PRO A 173 -12.65 8.16 -15.64
C PRO A 173 -13.22 9.09 -14.58
N ASP A 174 -14.55 9.16 -14.44
CA ASP A 174 -15.25 9.88 -13.38
C ASP A 174 -14.89 9.35 -11.98
N LEU A 175 -14.91 8.03 -11.80
CA LEU A 175 -14.51 7.38 -10.55
C LEU A 175 -13.01 7.54 -10.27
N ALA A 176 -12.19 7.45 -11.33
CA ALA A 176 -10.75 7.68 -11.20
C ALA A 176 -10.43 9.11 -10.74
N LEU A 177 -11.08 10.13 -11.32
CA LEU A 177 -10.93 11.52 -10.89
C LEU A 177 -11.38 11.75 -9.46
N HIS A 178 -12.47 11.10 -9.03
CA HIS A 178 -12.93 11.17 -7.65
C HIS A 178 -11.86 10.67 -6.68
N HIS A 179 -11.30 9.48 -6.89
CA HIS A 179 -10.28 8.92 -6.00
C HIS A 179 -8.94 9.66 -6.09
N LEU A 180 -8.52 10.15 -7.26
CA LEU A 180 -7.30 10.96 -7.38
C LEU A 180 -7.41 12.31 -6.66
N ARG A 181 -8.60 12.91 -6.60
CA ARG A 181 -8.85 14.10 -5.77
C ARG A 181 -8.74 13.81 -4.29
N ILE A 182 -9.26 12.67 -3.83
CA ILE A 182 -9.09 12.23 -2.44
C ILE A 182 -7.60 12.00 -2.15
N ALA A 183 -6.89 11.23 -3.00
CA ALA A 183 -5.46 11.00 -2.86
C ALA A 183 -4.66 12.31 -2.80
N SER A 184 -4.97 13.28 -3.66
CA SER A 184 -4.33 14.61 -3.67
C SER A 184 -4.65 15.42 -2.42
N SER A 185 -5.81 15.21 -1.79
CA SER A 185 -6.12 15.85 -0.49
C SER A 185 -5.37 15.21 0.68
N LEU A 186 -5.12 13.90 0.62
CA LEU A 186 -4.40 13.15 1.65
C LEU A 186 -2.89 13.39 1.58
N ALA A 187 -2.35 13.51 0.35
CA ALA A 187 -0.93 13.72 0.08
C ALA A 187 -0.76 14.84 -0.97
N PRO A 188 -0.93 16.12 -0.57
CA PRO A 188 -0.88 17.25 -1.50
C PRO A 188 0.49 17.45 -2.17
N ASP A 189 1.56 17.07 -1.50
CA ASP A 189 2.93 17.29 -1.99
C ASP A 189 3.47 16.11 -2.79
N ASP A 190 2.66 15.07 -3.01
CA ASP A 190 3.05 13.92 -3.83
C ASP A 190 2.98 14.28 -5.32
N PRO A 191 4.13 14.32 -6.03
CA PRO A 191 4.17 14.73 -7.41
C PRO A 191 3.61 13.66 -8.38
N GLU A 192 3.60 12.39 -7.99
CA GLU A 192 3.05 11.29 -8.80
C GLU A 192 1.53 11.30 -8.76
N ILE A 193 0.92 11.61 -7.61
CA ILE A 193 -0.54 11.81 -7.52
C ILE A 193 -0.97 13.00 -8.40
N ALA A 194 -0.25 14.11 -8.36
CA ALA A 194 -0.50 15.26 -9.24
C ALA A 194 -0.34 14.86 -10.72
N PHE A 195 0.68 14.07 -11.06
CA PHE A 195 0.87 13.57 -12.42
C PHE A 195 -0.33 12.71 -12.88
N ASN A 196 -0.75 11.77 -12.05
CA ASN A 196 -1.82 10.83 -12.38
C ASN A 196 -3.16 11.57 -12.54
N LEU A 197 -3.45 12.53 -11.66
CA LEU A 197 -4.61 13.41 -11.81
C LEU A 197 -4.57 14.19 -13.12
N ALA A 198 -3.41 14.76 -13.47
CA ALA A 198 -3.22 15.48 -14.74
C ALA A 198 -3.47 14.58 -15.96
N ALA A 199 -2.97 13.36 -15.95
CA ALA A 199 -3.14 12.41 -17.05
C ALA A 199 -4.60 12.01 -17.27
N VAL A 200 -5.36 11.80 -16.19
CA VAL A 200 -6.79 11.52 -16.30
C VAL A 200 -7.57 12.75 -16.77
N LEU A 201 -7.25 13.94 -16.27
CA LEU A 201 -7.84 15.20 -16.73
C LEU A 201 -7.58 15.45 -18.22
N GLU A 202 -6.35 15.22 -18.70
CA GLU A 202 -5.99 15.35 -20.11
C GLU A 202 -6.80 14.37 -20.97
N ALA A 203 -6.92 13.11 -20.53
CA ALA A 203 -7.72 12.11 -21.23
C ALA A 203 -9.20 12.50 -21.32
N CYS A 204 -9.73 13.18 -20.29
CA CYS A 204 -11.10 13.71 -20.28
C CYS A 204 -11.26 15.02 -21.06
N GLY A 205 -10.20 15.57 -21.67
CA GLY A 205 -10.23 16.83 -22.39
C GLY A 205 -10.26 18.08 -21.50
N ARG A 206 -10.06 17.94 -20.18
CA ARG A 206 -10.01 19.05 -19.22
C ARG A 206 -8.60 19.64 -19.18
N LEU A 207 -8.19 20.22 -20.31
CA LEU A 207 -6.78 20.53 -20.59
C LEU A 207 -6.19 21.60 -19.66
N GLU A 208 -6.95 22.63 -19.32
CA GLU A 208 -6.52 23.70 -18.42
C GLU A 208 -6.20 23.15 -17.02
N GLU A 209 -7.08 22.31 -16.49
CA GLU A 209 -6.88 21.66 -15.19
C GLU A 209 -5.71 20.67 -15.24
N ALA A 210 -5.59 19.90 -16.34
CA ALA A 210 -4.46 19.01 -16.54
C ALA A 210 -3.12 19.77 -16.53
N LEU A 211 -3.07 20.92 -17.20
CA LEU A 211 -1.87 21.77 -17.25
C LEU A 211 -1.44 22.24 -15.86
N VAL A 212 -2.39 22.64 -15.01
CA VAL A 212 -2.11 23.04 -13.62
C VAL A 212 -1.47 21.88 -12.84
N GLN A 213 -2.07 20.68 -12.93
CA GLN A 213 -1.57 19.52 -12.19
C GLN A 213 -0.22 19.01 -12.71
N TYR A 214 0.00 19.04 -14.03
CA TYR A 214 1.32 18.70 -14.60
C TYR A 214 2.42 19.68 -14.16
N LYS A 215 2.12 20.97 -14.06
CA LYS A 215 3.06 21.96 -13.53
C LYS A 215 3.41 21.67 -12.07
N ARG A 216 2.40 21.43 -11.22
CA ARG A 216 2.60 21.03 -9.81
C ARG A 216 3.44 19.77 -9.69
N SER A 217 3.20 18.78 -10.54
CA SER A 217 3.98 17.54 -10.59
C SER A 217 5.45 17.80 -10.96
N LYS A 218 5.70 18.63 -11.98
CA LYS A 218 7.06 19.02 -12.39
C LYS A 218 7.80 19.80 -11.29
N GLU A 219 7.13 20.78 -10.68
CA GLU A 219 7.69 21.61 -9.60
C GLU A 219 8.16 20.78 -8.41
N ASN A 220 7.50 19.64 -8.17
CA ASN A 220 7.80 18.71 -7.08
C ASN A 220 8.65 17.49 -7.52
N GLY A 221 9.30 17.55 -8.69
CA GLY A 221 10.38 16.61 -9.06
C GLY A 221 10.05 15.55 -10.12
N VAL A 222 8.87 15.57 -10.74
CA VAL A 222 8.53 14.63 -11.82
C VAL A 222 8.86 15.24 -13.19
N ASP A 223 10.12 15.08 -13.62
CA ASP A 223 10.64 15.68 -14.87
C ASP A 223 9.86 15.27 -16.12
N ARG A 224 9.34 14.03 -16.14
CA ARG A 224 8.53 13.51 -17.27
C ARG A 224 7.27 14.32 -17.52
N ALA A 225 6.78 15.09 -16.53
CA ALA A 225 5.64 16.00 -16.71
C ALA A 225 5.92 17.11 -17.73
N GLU A 226 7.18 17.47 -17.98
CA GLU A 226 7.51 18.58 -18.88
C GLU A 226 7.04 18.35 -20.32
N VAL A 227 7.15 17.13 -20.83
CA VAL A 227 6.67 16.79 -22.18
C VAL A 227 5.14 16.94 -22.24
N HIS A 228 4.44 16.54 -21.19
CA HIS A 228 2.99 16.68 -21.10
C HIS A 228 2.56 18.14 -21.01
N ILE A 229 3.28 18.98 -20.25
CA ILE A 229 3.04 20.43 -20.19
C ILE A 229 3.09 21.04 -21.60
N ARG A 230 4.12 20.70 -22.40
CA ARG A 230 4.26 21.18 -23.78
C ARG A 230 3.10 20.72 -24.65
N ASN A 231 2.76 19.42 -24.60
CA ASN A 231 1.70 18.82 -25.41
C ASN A 231 0.32 19.41 -25.08
N VAL A 232 -0.02 19.51 -23.80
CA VAL A 232 -1.30 20.08 -23.34
C VAL A 232 -1.39 21.56 -23.70
N SER A 233 -0.31 22.33 -23.52
CA SER A 233 -0.29 23.75 -23.91
C SER A 233 -0.54 23.95 -25.41
N ALA A 234 0.04 23.10 -26.26
CA ALA A 234 -0.20 23.14 -27.70
C ALA A 234 -1.66 22.79 -28.06
N LYS A 235 -2.26 21.80 -27.38
CA LYS A 235 -3.67 21.44 -27.55
C LYS A 235 -4.61 22.60 -27.18
N ILE A 236 -4.35 23.26 -26.04
CA ILE A 236 -5.11 24.44 -25.59
C ILE A 236 -5.04 25.57 -26.62
N LEU A 237 -3.84 25.90 -27.11
CA LEU A 237 -3.67 26.93 -28.12
C LEU A 237 -4.44 26.58 -29.40
N GLY A 238 -4.35 25.33 -29.85
CA GLY A 238 -5.07 24.85 -31.03
C GLY A 238 -6.59 24.94 -30.89
N GLN A 239 -7.15 24.69 -29.70
CA GLN A 239 -8.59 24.86 -29.44
C GLN A 239 -9.01 26.33 -29.54
N LYS A 240 -8.28 27.22 -28.86
CA LYS A 240 -8.57 28.67 -28.87
C LYS A 240 -8.50 29.28 -30.28
N MET A 241 -7.54 28.83 -31.10
CA MET A 241 -7.43 29.32 -32.48
C MET A 241 -8.61 28.88 -33.35
N LYS A 242 -9.15 27.67 -33.14
CA LYS A 242 -10.34 27.19 -33.87
C LYS A 242 -11.58 27.99 -33.46
N GLU A 243 -11.80 28.17 -32.16
CA GLU A 243 -12.92 28.95 -31.62
C GLU A 243 -12.91 30.41 -32.13
N ALA A 244 -11.73 31.04 -32.19
CA ALA A 244 -11.57 32.39 -32.71
C ALA A 244 -11.75 32.50 -34.23
N GLY A 245 -11.48 31.42 -34.98
CA GLY A 245 -11.69 31.35 -36.42
C GLY A 245 -13.14 31.10 -36.81
N GLU A 246 -13.90 30.37 -35.98
CA GLU A 246 -15.33 30.09 -36.17
C GLU A 246 -16.24 31.26 -35.76
N SER A 247 -15.71 32.23 -35.00
CA SER A 247 -16.43 33.42 -34.55
C SER A 247 -16.35 34.62 -35.51
N LYS A 248 -15.84 34.43 -36.74
CA LYS A 248 -15.70 35.46 -37.79
C LYS A 248 -16.54 35.10 -39.02
#